data_AF-A0A835J024-F1
#
_entry.id   AF-A0A835J024-F1
#
_cell.length_a   1.000
_cell.length_b   1.000
_cell.length_c   1.000
_cell.angle_alpha   90.00
_cell.angle_beta   90.00
_cell.angle_gamma   90.00
#
_symmetry.space_group_name_H-M   'P 1'
#
loop_
_entity.id
_entity.type
_entity.pdbx_description
1 polymer ?
#
loop_
_entity_poly.entity_id
_entity_poly.type
_entity_poly.pdbx_seq_one_letter_code
_entity_poly.pdbx_strand_id
1 'polypeptide(L)'
;MAKFCYSVIRWWQPSIYMHWSSCRDQVHKFDGQGYIGCNSIEEVELLLRKKGINNYYNEFNQTLEETIVQPKPTVSTITRETCMQTEHNIQLVLLRNMALVIIGVLVVLIALM
;
A
#
# COMPACT_ATOMS: atom_id res chain seq x y z
N MET A 1 6.92 18.63 -7.56
CA MET A 1 5.66 18.29 -8.26
C MET A 1 5.08 17.06 -7.59
N ALA A 2 3.85 17.14 -7.10
CA ALA A 2 3.18 16.00 -6.46
C ALA A 2 2.86 14.94 -7.53
N LYS A 3 3.10 13.67 -7.21
CA LYS A 3 2.69 12.55 -8.08
C LYS A 3 1.22 12.26 -7.83
N PHE A 4 0.45 12.12 -8.91
CA PHE A 4 -1.01 11.98 -8.84
C PHE A 4 -1.48 10.55 -9.00
N CYS A 5 -0.64 9.66 -9.56
CA CYS A 5 -1.03 8.28 -9.83
C CYS A 5 0.12 7.31 -9.55
N TYR A 6 -0.24 6.09 -9.15
CA TYR A 6 0.68 5.00 -8.86
C TYR A 6 0.26 3.75 -9.61
N SER A 7 1.21 3.10 -10.28
CA SER A 7 1.00 1.81 -10.90
C SER A 7 1.78 0.73 -10.18
N VAL A 8 1.11 -0.37 -9.87
CA VAL A 8 1.74 -1.58 -9.38
C VAL A 8 1.79 -2.56 -10.54
N ILE A 9 3.01 -2.90 -10.98
CA ILE A 9 3.21 -3.90 -12.03
C ILE A 9 3.46 -5.23 -11.33
N ARG A 10 2.38 -5.92 -10.99
CA ARG A 10 2.47 -7.34 -10.63
C ARG A 10 2.55 -8.20 -11.87
N TRP A 11 3.28 -9.29 -11.75
CA TRP A 11 3.42 -10.34 -12.77
C TRP A 11 2.10 -10.82 -13.39
N TRP A 12 0.97 -10.73 -12.67
CA TRP A 12 -0.32 -11.29 -13.12
C TRP A 12 -1.47 -10.29 -13.24
N GLN A 13 -1.47 -9.19 -12.47
CA GLN A 13 -2.53 -8.17 -12.56
C GLN A 13 -1.96 -6.79 -12.27
N PRO A 14 -1.65 -6.01 -13.32
CA PRO A 14 -1.24 -4.63 -13.18
C PRO A 14 -2.45 -3.76 -12.80
N SER A 15 -2.22 -2.79 -11.92
CA SER A 15 -3.28 -1.91 -11.41
C SER A 15 -2.82 -0.46 -11.32
N ILE A 16 -3.75 0.48 -11.50
CA ILE A 16 -3.55 1.93 -11.35
C ILE A 16 -4.34 2.42 -10.14
N TYR A 17 -3.66 3.16 -9.26
CA TYR A 17 -4.20 3.74 -8.02
C TYR A 17 -4.00 5.26 -8.01
N MET A 18 -4.98 6.00 -7.48
CA MET A 18 -4.86 7.46 -7.30
C MET A 18 -4.14 7.85 -6.00
N HIS A 19 -4.22 6.98 -5.00
CA HIS A 19 -3.68 7.25 -3.68
C HIS A 19 -2.51 6.35 -3.35
N TRP A 20 -1.49 6.94 -2.73
CA TRP A 20 -0.34 6.18 -2.27
C TRP A 20 -0.73 5.10 -1.26
N SER A 21 -1.73 5.36 -0.41
CA SER A 21 -2.26 4.36 0.54
C SER A 21 -2.73 3.09 -0.17
N SER A 22 -3.60 3.21 -1.18
CA SER A 22 -4.12 2.08 -1.95
C SER A 22 -3.00 1.31 -2.66
N CYS A 23 -2.02 2.04 -3.23
CA CYS A 23 -0.84 1.43 -3.85
C CYS A 23 0.04 0.69 -2.83
N ARG A 24 0.37 1.34 -1.72
CA ARG A 24 1.22 0.81 -0.65
C ARG A 24 0.63 -0.47 -0.06
N ASP A 25 -0.69 -0.53 0.11
CA ASP A 25 -1.36 -1.71 0.65
C ASP A 25 -1.20 -2.96 -0.24
N GLN A 26 -0.91 -2.74 -1.52
CA GLN A 26 -0.61 -3.79 -2.49
C GLN A 26 0.89 -4.09 -2.60
N VAL A 27 1.75 -3.10 -2.42
CA VAL A 27 3.20 -3.23 -2.56
C VAL A 27 3.85 -3.79 -1.29
N HIS A 28 3.45 -3.34 -0.08
CA HIS A 28 4.12 -3.72 1.17
C HIS A 28 4.03 -5.21 1.50
N LYS A 29 3.06 -5.92 0.92
CA LYS A 29 2.87 -7.36 1.14
C LYS A 29 3.89 -8.22 0.38
N PHE A 30 4.73 -7.60 -0.44
CA PHE A 30 5.61 -8.31 -1.35
C PHE A 30 6.97 -7.62 -1.43
N ASP A 31 7.99 -8.28 -0.90
CA ASP A 31 9.37 -7.83 -1.06
C ASP A 31 9.78 -7.87 -2.54
N GLY A 32 10.33 -6.76 -3.04
CA GLY A 32 10.88 -6.65 -4.38
C GLY A 32 9.92 -6.24 -5.50
N GLN A 33 8.67 -5.87 -5.20
CA GLN A 33 7.77 -5.35 -6.24
C GLN A 33 8.07 -3.87 -6.57
N GLY A 34 8.30 -3.61 -7.86
CA GLY A 34 8.47 -2.26 -8.38
C GLY A 34 7.12 -1.56 -8.57
N TYR A 35 6.97 -0.39 -7.96
CA TYR A 35 5.89 0.55 -8.28
C TYR A 35 6.44 1.68 -9.15
N ILE A 36 5.58 2.24 -10.00
CA ILE A 36 5.90 3.41 -10.81
C ILE A 36 4.93 4.52 -10.42
N GLY A 37 5.46 5.66 -9.97
CA GLY A 37 4.66 6.85 -9.71
C GLY A 37 4.74 7.80 -10.89
N CYS A 38 3.60 8.26 -11.38
CA CYS A 38 3.45 9.12 -12.55
C CYS A 38 2.69 10.41 -12.21
N ASN A 39 2.80 11.40 -13.09
CA ASN A 39 2.10 12.66 -12.93
C ASN A 39 0.71 12.65 -13.55
N SER A 40 0.43 11.71 -14.46
CA SER A 40 -0.90 11.54 -15.07
C SER A 40 -1.23 10.06 -15.31
N ILE A 41 -2.52 9.77 -15.51
CA ILE A 41 -2.99 8.42 -15.83
C ILE A 41 -2.47 8.01 -17.20
N GLU A 42 -2.49 8.92 -18.18
CA GLU A 42 -2.05 8.66 -19.56
C GLU A 42 -0.58 8.23 -19.61
N GLU A 43 0.27 8.83 -18.75
CA GLU A 43 1.68 8.42 -18.62
C GLU A 43 1.82 6.97 -18.15
N VAL A 44 1.01 6.56 -17.16
CA VAL A 44 0.97 5.17 -16.68
C VAL A 44 0.50 4.23 -17.78
N GLU A 45 -0.58 4.57 -18.46
CA GLU A 45 -1.15 3.74 -19.53
C GLU A 45 -0.15 3.55 -20.68
N LEU A 46 0.57 4.61 -21.03
CA LEU A 46 1.61 4.56 -22.05
C LEU A 46 2.77 3.64 -21.62
N LEU A 47 3.18 3.67 -20.36
CA LEU A 47 4.18 2.76 -19.80
C LEU A 47 3.70 1.30 -19.80
N LEU A 48 2.45 1.05 -19.42
CA LEU A 48 1.86 -0.29 -19.44
C LEU A 48 1.79 -0.84 -20.87
N ARG A 49 1.30 -0.03 -21.83
CA ARG A 49 1.29 -0.38 -23.26
C ARG A 49 2.68 -0.66 -23.80
N LYS A 50 3.69 0.14 -23.43
CA LYS A 50 5.09 -0.08 -23.84
C LYS A 50 5.64 -1.40 -23.31
N LYS A 51 5.12 -1.90 -22.19
CA LYS A 51 5.46 -3.22 -21.62
C LYS A 51 4.62 -4.37 -22.19
N GLY A 52 3.73 -4.12 -23.14
CA GLY A 52 2.81 -5.12 -23.69
C GLY A 52 1.67 -5.50 -22.74
N ILE A 53 1.41 -4.66 -21.73
CA ILE A 53 0.34 -4.86 -20.76
C ILE A 53 -0.89 -4.10 -21.25
N ASN A 54 -1.88 -4.85 -21.71
CA ASN A 54 -3.10 -4.29 -22.31
C ASN A 54 -4.31 -4.44 -21.39
N ASN A 55 -4.20 -5.28 -20.36
CA ASN A 55 -5.24 -5.56 -19.38
C ASN A 55 -4.72 -5.18 -18.00
N TYR A 56 -5.27 -4.12 -17.44
CA TYR A 56 -4.96 -3.62 -16.11
C TYR A 56 -6.22 -3.14 -15.43
N TYR A 57 -6.22 -3.24 -14.11
CA TYR A 57 -7.29 -2.69 -13.30
C TYR A 57 -7.11 -1.18 -13.16
N ASN A 58 -8.15 -0.40 -13.46
CA ASN A 58 -8.16 1.03 -13.21
C ASN A 58 -9.25 1.35 -12.19
N GLU A 59 -8.83 1.81 -11.00
CA GLU A 59 -9.72 2.24 -9.92
C GLU A 59 -10.69 3.35 -10.37
N PHE A 60 -10.31 4.15 -11.38
CA PHE A 60 -11.10 5.25 -11.94
C PHE A 60 -12.42 4.78 -12.59
N ASN A 61 -12.41 3.61 -13.23
CA ASN A 61 -13.57 3.12 -13.98
C ASN A 61 -14.64 2.53 -13.06
N GLN A 62 -14.26 2.08 -11.86
CA GLN A 62 -15.18 1.44 -10.92
C GLN A 62 -16.14 2.46 -10.29
N THR A 63 -15.66 3.66 -9.97
CA THR A 63 -16.50 4.73 -9.39
C THR A 63 -17.55 5.25 -10.38
N LEU A 64 -17.24 5.23 -11.68
CA LEU A 64 -18.17 5.72 -12.70
C LEU A 64 -19.34 4.76 -12.93
N GLU A 65 -19.11 3.45 -12.90
CA GLU A 65 -20.15 2.44 -13.06
C GLU A 65 -21.05 2.32 -11.83
N GLU A 66 -20.49 2.49 -10.62
CA GLU A 66 -21.26 2.45 -9.37
C GLU A 66 -22.22 3.65 -9.23
N THR A 67 -21.93 4.76 -9.92
CA THR A 67 -22.77 5.97 -9.93
C THR A 67 -24.05 5.82 -10.78
N ILE A 68 -24.12 4.84 -11.69
CA ILE A 68 -25.22 4.76 -12.69
C ILE A 68 -26.38 3.84 -12.23
N VAL A 69 -26.19 2.98 -11.24
CA VAL A 69 -27.16 1.90 -10.92
C VAL A 69 -27.90 2.06 -9.58
N GLN A 70 -27.49 2.94 -8.68
CA GLN A 70 -28.13 3.04 -7.36
C GLN A 70 -29.02 4.30 -7.21
N PRO A 71 -30.36 4.16 -7.14
CA PRO A 71 -31.20 5.22 -6.63
C PRO A 71 -30.89 5.44 -5.14
N LYS A 72 -30.25 6.58 -4.86
CA LYS A 72 -30.22 7.32 -3.59
C LYS A 72 -30.77 6.58 -2.35
N PRO A 73 -29.89 6.09 -1.47
CA PRO A 73 -30.12 6.18 -0.04
C PRO A 73 -29.38 7.40 0.52
N THR A 74 -30.09 8.08 1.41
CA THR A 74 -29.69 9.23 2.20
C THR A 74 -28.24 9.16 2.68
N VAL A 75 -27.51 10.20 2.32
CA VAL A 75 -26.22 10.62 2.88
C VAL A 75 -26.27 10.52 4.41
N SER A 76 -25.66 9.47 4.97
CA SER A 76 -25.06 9.55 6.28
C SER A 76 -23.59 9.90 6.07
N THR A 77 -23.25 11.10 6.50
CA THR A 77 -21.90 11.61 6.68
C THR A 77 -21.04 10.56 7.38
N ILE A 78 -20.24 9.81 6.61
CA ILE A 78 -19.16 9.00 7.18
C ILE A 78 -18.00 9.96 7.39
N THR A 79 -17.94 10.44 8.62
CA THR A 79 -16.86 11.26 9.14
C THR A 79 -15.53 10.55 8.91
N ARG A 80 -14.69 11.27 8.18
CA ARG A 80 -13.34 10.92 7.75
C ARG A 80 -12.39 11.03 8.93
N GLU A 81 -12.40 10.07 9.85
CA GLU A 81 -11.45 10.02 10.96
C GLU A 81 -10.98 8.58 11.23
N THR A 82 -9.95 8.14 10.52
CA THR A 82 -9.02 7.11 11.02
C THR A 82 -7.75 7.14 10.16
N CYS A 83 -6.97 8.21 10.29
CA CYS A 83 -5.63 8.27 9.73
C CYS A 83 -4.71 8.86 10.80
N MET A 84 -4.39 8.06 11.83
CA MET A 84 -3.35 8.34 12.85
C MET A 84 -3.18 7.14 13.81
N GLN A 85 -3.13 5.90 13.31
CA GLN A 85 -2.85 4.76 14.20
C GLN A 85 -2.13 3.62 13.49
N THR A 86 -0.89 3.84 13.05
CA THR A 86 -0.03 2.73 12.57
C THR A 86 1.44 2.85 12.99
N GLU A 87 1.82 3.88 13.75
CA GLU A 87 3.20 4.03 14.23
C GLU A 87 3.50 3.25 15.53
N HIS A 88 2.49 2.76 16.24
CA HIS A 88 2.70 2.03 17.50
C HIS A 88 3.17 0.57 17.33
N ASN A 89 3.05 -0.03 16.14
CA ASN A 89 3.41 -1.44 15.95
C ASN A 89 4.90 -1.66 15.64
N ILE A 90 5.63 -0.64 15.16
CA ILE A 90 7.06 -0.77 14.82
C ILE A 90 7.93 -0.74 16.09
N GLN A 91 7.58 0.09 17.07
CA GLN A 91 8.30 0.17 18.35
C GLN A 91 8.26 -1.14 19.14
N LEU A 92 7.15 -1.89 19.04
CA LEU A 92 6.97 -3.14 19.78
C LEU A 92 7.89 -4.28 19.26
N VAL A 93 8.15 -4.32 17.95
CA VAL A 93 9.04 -5.33 17.34
C VAL A 93 10.50 -5.08 17.75
N LEU A 94 10.92 -3.82 17.76
CA LEU A 94 12.27 -3.43 18.20
C LEU A 94 12.51 -3.74 19.68
N LEU A 95 11.53 -3.45 20.55
CA LEU A 95 11.64 -3.71 21.99
C LEU A 95 11.75 -5.21 22.30
N ARG A 96 10.98 -6.05 21.57
CA ARG A 96 11.01 -7.52 21.75
C ARG A 96 12.37 -8.11 21.34
N ASN A 97 12.96 -7.64 20.24
CA ASN A 97 14.27 -8.13 19.79
C ASN A 97 15.39 -7.72 20.75
N MET A 98 15.36 -6.48 21.26
CA MET A 98 16.32 -5.99 22.26
C MET A 98 16.25 -6.81 23.56
N ALA A 99 15.04 -7.13 24.05
CA ALA A 99 14.86 -7.92 25.26
C ALA A 99 15.47 -9.33 25.16
N LEU A 100 15.32 -10.00 24.01
CA LEU A 100 15.89 -11.34 23.79
C LEU A 100 17.42 -11.34 23.82
N VAL A 101 18.05 -10.30 23.27
CA VAL A 101 19.52 -10.16 23.30
C VAL A 101 20.02 -9.98 24.73
N ILE A 102 19.36 -9.13 25.53
CA ILE A 102 19.74 -8.88 26.93
C ILE A 102 19.61 -10.16 27.76
N ILE A 103 18.51 -10.90 27.62
CA ILE A 103 18.31 -12.19 28.30
C ILE A 103 19.41 -13.18 27.92
N GLY A 104 19.77 -13.27 26.64
CA GLY A 104 20.85 -14.14 26.17
C GLY A 104 22.21 -13.83 26.82
N VAL A 105 22.57 -12.54 26.92
CA VAL A 105 23.83 -12.12 27.56
C VAL A 105 23.85 -12.45 29.05
N LEU A 106 22.74 -12.25 29.76
CA LEU A 106 22.64 -12.58 31.19
C LEU A 106 22.82 -14.08 31.46
N VAL A 107 22.21 -14.94 30.64
CA VAL A 107 22.37 -16.41 30.77
C VAL A 107 23.83 -16.82 30.58
N VAL A 108 24.53 -16.25 29.60
CA VAL A 108 25.95 -16.53 29.37
C VAL A 108 26.82 -16.06 30.55
N LEU A 109 26.55 -14.87 31.10
CA LEU A 109 27.30 -14.36 32.26
C LEU A 109 27.12 -15.24 33.49
N ILE A 110 25.90 -15.70 33.77
CA ILE A 110 25.62 -16.60 34.91
C ILE A 110 26.33 -17.95 34.74
N ALA A 111 26.42 -18.47 33.51
CA ALA A 111 27.11 -19.73 33.24
C ALA A 111 28.64 -19.64 33.36
N LEU A 112 29.20 -18.43 33.33
CA LEU A 112 30.63 -18.18 33.46
C LEU A 112 31.08 -17.86 34.90
N MET A 113 30.13 -17.62 35.81
CA MET A 113 30.38 -17.44 37.25
C MET A 113 30.31 -18.78 37.99
#